data_AF-A0A2R6DNL1-F1
#
_entry.id   AF-A0A2R6DNL1-F1
#
_cell.length_a   1.000
_cell.length_b   1.000
_cell.length_c   1.000
_cell.angle_alpha   90.00
_cell.angle_beta   90.00
_cell.angle_gamma   90.00
#
_symmetry.space_group_name_H-M   'P 1'
#
loop_
_entity.id
_entity.type
_entity.pdbx_description
1 polymer ?
#
loop_
_entity_poly.entity_id
_entity_poly.type
_entity_poly.pdbx_seq_one_letter_code
_entity_poly.pdbx_strand_id
1 'polypeptide(L)'
;MTGDTPMRVDHVGIAVESIEEAEPVLRAFGVEKLTDERTTEFRWAYYRLGNGSRLELIEPADTGENGDGDGDGSDESFLTDFLDRHGPGLHHVTLEVADLDRAIERVEAAGLRVVDRADESDWREAFVSPANPTGTLFQLMEYREGFAENRDTGAELFVSGRALAEEEGQR
;
A
#
# COMPACT_ATOMS: atom_id res chain seq x y z
N MET A 1 -14.22 20.09 -7.33
CA MET A 1 -12.95 20.85 -7.32
C MET A 1 -11.90 19.94 -6.73
N THR A 2 -10.95 19.46 -7.53
CA THR A 2 -9.73 18.78 -7.08
C THR A 2 -8.89 19.83 -6.35
N GLY A 3 -9.24 20.09 -5.08
CA GLY A 3 -8.56 21.10 -4.27
C GLY A 3 -7.08 20.77 -4.10
N ASP A 4 -6.24 21.81 -4.02
CA ASP A 4 -4.84 22.03 -3.61
C ASP A 4 -3.80 20.90 -3.43
N THR A 5 -4.18 19.62 -3.47
CA THR A 5 -3.28 18.47 -3.44
C THR A 5 -3.79 17.47 -4.47
N PRO A 6 -3.12 17.33 -5.62
CA PRO A 6 -3.41 16.26 -6.57
C PRO A 6 -3.33 14.89 -5.92
N MET A 7 -4.22 13.99 -6.35
CA MET A 7 -4.25 12.60 -5.90
C MET A 7 -4.62 11.68 -7.06
N ARG A 8 -4.12 10.44 -7.05
CA ARG A 8 -4.56 9.37 -7.96
C ARG A 8 -4.60 8.03 -7.22
N VAL A 9 -5.38 7.07 -7.73
CA VAL A 9 -5.32 5.70 -7.21
C VAL A 9 -3.96 5.13 -7.58
N ASP A 10 -3.22 4.67 -6.57
CA ASP A 10 -1.88 4.12 -6.73
C ASP A 10 -1.95 2.61 -6.95
N HIS A 11 -2.46 1.91 -5.93
CA HIS A 11 -2.71 0.49 -5.94
C HIS A 11 -3.92 0.10 -5.07
N VAL A 12 -4.38 -1.14 -5.26
CA VAL A 12 -5.33 -1.80 -4.37
C VAL A 12 -4.63 -2.98 -3.72
N GLY A 13 -4.56 -2.95 -2.38
CA GLY A 13 -3.93 -4.00 -1.57
C GLY A 13 -4.87 -5.16 -1.30
N ILE A 14 -4.36 -6.36 -1.51
CA ILE A 14 -5.06 -7.63 -1.27
C ILE A 14 -4.22 -8.43 -0.29
N ALA A 15 -4.73 -8.60 0.93
CA ALA A 15 -4.10 -9.46 1.92
C ALA A 15 -4.30 -10.92 1.53
N VAL A 16 -3.22 -11.71 1.57
CA VAL A 16 -3.19 -13.13 1.25
C VAL A 16 -2.37 -13.88 2.28
N GLU A 17 -2.68 -15.17 2.47
CA GLU A 17 -1.86 -16.06 3.31
C GLU A 17 -0.51 -16.37 2.64
N SER A 18 -0.51 -16.50 1.31
CA SER A 18 0.69 -16.71 0.51
C SER A 18 0.58 -16.03 -0.85
N ILE A 19 1.49 -15.10 -1.13
CA ILE A 19 1.74 -14.49 -2.44
C ILE A 19 2.05 -15.59 -3.45
N GLU A 20 2.82 -16.61 -3.06
CA GLU A 20 3.21 -17.71 -3.97
C GLU A 20 2.00 -18.52 -4.43
N GLU A 21 1.03 -18.74 -3.55
CA GLU A 21 -0.21 -19.44 -3.89
C GLU A 21 -1.25 -18.55 -4.59
N ALA A 22 -1.29 -17.25 -4.27
CA ALA A 22 -2.26 -16.31 -4.83
C ALA A 22 -1.84 -15.72 -6.20
N GLU A 23 -0.54 -15.54 -6.43
CA GLU A 23 0.01 -14.92 -7.63
C GLU A 23 -0.42 -15.59 -8.96
N PRO A 24 -0.59 -16.92 -9.06
CA PRO A 24 -1.14 -17.56 -10.25
C PRO A 24 -2.50 -17.00 -10.71
N VAL A 25 -3.34 -16.52 -9.79
CA VAL A 25 -4.62 -15.89 -10.13
C VAL A 25 -4.39 -14.59 -10.90
N LEU A 26 -3.50 -13.73 -10.41
CA LEU A 26 -3.18 -12.48 -11.08
C LEU A 26 -2.47 -12.73 -12.43
N ARG A 27 -1.56 -13.70 -12.48
CA ARG A 27 -0.91 -14.12 -13.74
C ARG A 27 -1.91 -14.59 -14.79
N ALA A 28 -3.01 -15.23 -14.39
CA ALA A 28 -4.07 -15.64 -15.32
C ALA A 28 -4.81 -14.44 -15.96
N PHE A 29 -4.78 -13.26 -15.32
CA PHE A 29 -5.29 -12.02 -15.91
C PHE A 29 -4.29 -11.32 -16.84
N GLY A 30 -3.06 -11.85 -16.97
CA GLY A 30 -2.01 -11.28 -17.80
C GLY A 30 -1.34 -10.04 -17.18
N VAL A 31 -1.37 -9.90 -15.85
CA VAL A 31 -0.63 -8.83 -15.18
C VAL A 31 0.87 -9.06 -15.26
N GLU A 32 1.61 -7.97 -15.20
CA GLU A 32 3.07 -7.98 -15.09
C GLU A 32 3.49 -7.70 -13.65
N LYS A 33 4.34 -8.56 -13.09
CA LYS A 33 4.91 -8.35 -11.76
C LYS A 33 6.02 -7.32 -11.85
N LEU A 34 5.91 -6.25 -11.06
CA LEU A 34 6.85 -5.13 -11.05
C LEU A 34 7.89 -5.25 -9.93
N THR A 35 7.51 -5.72 -8.75
CA THR A 35 8.45 -5.89 -7.62
C THR A 35 7.98 -6.99 -6.68
N ASP A 36 8.89 -7.43 -5.82
CA ASP A 36 8.69 -8.40 -4.75
C ASP A 36 9.68 -8.07 -3.64
N GLU A 37 9.17 -7.49 -2.57
CA GLU A 37 9.97 -6.93 -1.48
C GLU A 37 9.51 -7.47 -0.14
N ARG A 38 10.44 -7.50 0.82
CA ARG A 38 10.21 -8.00 2.17
C ARG A 38 10.73 -6.99 3.18
N THR A 39 9.89 -6.71 4.18
CA THR A 39 10.27 -6.04 5.42
C THR A 39 10.38 -7.10 6.53
N THR A 40 10.63 -6.67 7.76
CA THR A 40 10.56 -7.55 8.94
C THR A 40 9.12 -7.95 9.30
N GLU A 41 8.12 -7.22 8.81
CA GLU A 41 6.71 -7.37 9.22
C GLU A 41 5.83 -8.00 8.13
N PHE A 42 6.16 -7.76 6.86
CA PHE A 42 5.39 -8.25 5.73
C PHE A 42 6.23 -8.40 4.46
N ARG A 43 5.70 -9.17 3.50
CA ARG A 43 6.15 -9.19 2.11
C ARG A 43 5.06 -8.60 1.24
N TRP A 44 5.45 -7.88 0.21
CA TRP A 44 4.52 -7.31 -0.74
C TRP A 44 5.05 -7.41 -2.18
N ALA A 45 4.13 -7.42 -3.15
CA ALA A 45 4.45 -7.45 -4.56
C ALA A 45 3.47 -6.59 -5.38
N TYR A 46 4.00 -5.74 -6.26
CA TYR A 46 3.18 -4.97 -7.19
C TYR A 46 2.99 -5.67 -8.53
N TYR A 47 1.78 -5.49 -9.07
CA TYR A 47 1.38 -6.02 -10.36
C TYR A 47 0.74 -4.91 -11.21
N ARG A 48 1.26 -4.71 -12.41
CA ARG A 48 0.74 -3.77 -13.40
C ARG A 48 -0.33 -4.42 -14.27
N LEU A 49 -1.47 -3.76 -14.39
CA LEU A 49 -2.52 -4.11 -15.35
C LEU A 49 -2.67 -2.98 -16.38
N GLY A 50 -1.95 -3.10 -17.49
CA GLY A 50 -1.95 -2.09 -18.55
C GLY A 50 -1.42 -0.74 -18.08
N ASN A 51 -2.14 0.34 -18.39
CA ASN A 51 -1.79 1.72 -18.03
C ASN A 51 -2.61 2.28 -16.86
N GLY A 52 -3.29 1.42 -16.11
CA GLY A 52 -4.06 1.79 -14.91
C GLY A 52 -3.23 1.68 -13.63
N SER A 53 -3.90 1.91 -12.50
CA SER A 53 -3.35 1.64 -11.16
C SER A 53 -2.97 0.17 -10.97
N ARG A 54 -2.15 -0.11 -9.95
CA ARG A 54 -1.59 -1.44 -9.70
C ARG A 54 -2.48 -2.28 -8.77
N LEU A 55 -2.24 -3.58 -8.76
CA LEU A 55 -2.63 -4.46 -7.65
C LEU A 55 -1.40 -4.70 -6.78
N GLU A 56 -1.64 -4.83 -5.48
CA GLU A 56 -0.64 -5.27 -4.51
C GLU A 56 -1.15 -6.56 -3.85
N LEU A 57 -0.30 -7.59 -3.83
CA LEU A 57 -0.48 -8.70 -2.89
C LEU A 57 0.41 -8.44 -1.69
N ILE A 58 -0.14 -8.62 -0.49
CA ILE A 58 0.58 -8.46 0.77
C ILE A 58 0.34 -9.69 1.66
N GLU A 59 1.41 -10.27 2.20
CA GLU A 59 1.38 -11.39 3.14
C GLU A 59 2.15 -11.01 4.42
N PRO A 60 1.78 -11.54 5.60
CA PRO A 60 2.60 -11.43 6.80
C PRO A 60 4.02 -11.94 6.54
N ALA A 61 5.03 -11.37 7.20
CA ALA A 61 6.37 -11.93 7.12
C ALA A 61 6.36 -13.37 7.64
N ASP A 62 7.11 -14.25 6.96
CA ASP A 62 7.27 -15.63 7.37
C ASP A 62 8.05 -15.67 8.70
N THR A 63 7.32 -15.66 9.81
CA THR A 63 7.88 -15.76 11.17
C THR A 63 8.16 -17.21 11.58
N GLY A 64 7.97 -18.17 10.67
CA GLY A 64 7.99 -19.60 10.99
C GLY A 64 6.70 -20.00 11.70
N GLU A 65 5.99 -20.96 11.10
CA GLU A 65 4.76 -21.52 11.64
C GLU A 65 4.91 -21.96 13.11
N ASN A 66 3.91 -21.62 13.94
CA ASN A 66 3.69 -22.18 15.27
C ASN A 66 4.83 -21.95 16.27
N GLY A 67 4.93 -20.73 16.80
CA GLY A 67 5.73 -20.48 18.00
C GLY A 67 5.26 -21.38 19.14
N ASP A 68 6.05 -22.40 19.46
CA ASP A 68 6.03 -23.07 20.76
C ASP A 68 6.23 -22.01 21.84
N GLY A 69 5.13 -21.46 22.35
CA GLY A 69 4.87 -21.01 23.72
C GLY A 69 5.88 -20.17 24.51
N ASP A 70 6.99 -19.70 23.94
CA ASP A 70 8.09 -19.05 24.68
C ASP A 70 8.53 -17.71 24.06
N GLY A 71 7.88 -17.25 23.00
CA GLY A 71 7.92 -15.85 22.58
C GLY A 71 6.89 -15.05 23.38
N ASP A 72 7.29 -13.92 23.97
CA ASP A 72 6.39 -12.98 24.63
C ASP A 72 5.32 -12.52 23.63
N GLY A 73 4.16 -13.19 23.62
CA GLY A 73 3.14 -13.15 22.58
C GLY A 73 2.47 -11.80 22.42
N SER A 74 3.20 -10.83 21.84
CA SER A 74 2.83 -9.42 21.87
C SER A 74 2.95 -8.69 20.54
N ASP A 75 3.33 -9.35 19.44
CA ASP A 75 3.37 -8.71 18.10
C ASP A 75 2.67 -9.59 17.05
N GLU A 76 1.37 -9.84 17.20
CA GLU A 76 0.55 -10.30 16.06
C GLU A 76 0.51 -9.17 15.01
N SER A 77 1.10 -9.41 13.83
CA SER A 77 1.10 -8.44 12.72
C SER A 77 -0.33 -8.06 12.33
N PHE A 78 -0.57 -6.78 11.99
CA PHE A 78 -1.87 -6.27 11.56
C PHE A 78 -2.49 -7.10 10.41
N LEU A 79 -1.65 -7.73 9.57
CA LEU A 79 -2.08 -8.61 8.49
C LEU A 79 -2.58 -9.95 9.00
N THR A 80 -1.89 -10.58 9.96
CA THR A 80 -2.34 -11.82 10.60
C THR A 80 -3.72 -11.59 11.22
N ASP A 81 -3.83 -10.49 11.96
CA ASP A 81 -5.05 -10.06 12.63
C ASP A 81 -6.22 -9.81 11.64
N PHE A 82 -5.92 -9.26 10.45
CA PHE A 82 -6.89 -9.09 9.38
C PHE A 82 -7.31 -10.44 8.77
N LEU A 83 -6.35 -11.30 8.45
CA LEU A 83 -6.58 -12.60 7.82
C LEU A 83 -7.40 -13.52 8.73
N ASP A 84 -7.15 -13.53 10.05
CA ASP A 84 -7.93 -14.32 11.00
C ASP A 84 -9.39 -13.89 11.08
N ARG A 85 -9.66 -12.59 10.95
CA ARG A 85 -11.01 -12.01 11.06
C ARG A 85 -11.78 -12.07 9.75
N HIS A 86 -11.10 -11.97 8.62
CA HIS A 86 -11.72 -11.71 7.31
C HIS A 86 -11.36 -12.74 6.24
N GLY A 87 -10.33 -13.54 6.45
CA GLY A 87 -9.67 -14.34 5.42
C GLY A 87 -8.93 -13.47 4.39
N PRO A 88 -8.35 -14.10 3.35
CA PRO A 88 -7.76 -13.38 2.22
C PRO A 88 -8.76 -12.46 1.53
N GLY A 89 -8.34 -11.24 1.15
CA GLY A 89 -9.25 -10.29 0.52
C GLY A 89 -8.73 -8.86 0.40
N LEU A 90 -9.61 -7.98 -0.09
CA LEU A 90 -9.32 -6.53 -0.23
C LEU A 90 -9.00 -5.92 1.14
N HIS A 91 -7.79 -5.38 1.28
CA HIS A 91 -7.27 -4.88 2.54
C HIS A 91 -7.31 -3.35 2.61
N HIS A 92 -6.78 -2.67 1.59
CA HIS A 92 -6.79 -1.21 1.52
C HIS A 92 -6.87 -0.72 0.07
N VAL A 93 -7.20 0.57 -0.10
CA VAL A 93 -7.03 1.30 -1.37
C VAL A 93 -6.03 2.43 -1.14
N THR A 94 -4.98 2.47 -1.94
CA THR A 94 -3.91 3.46 -1.81
C THR A 94 -4.10 4.59 -2.79
N LEU A 95 -4.03 5.81 -2.26
CA LEU A 95 -4.06 7.06 -3.01
C LEU A 95 -2.67 7.68 -2.95
N GLU A 96 -2.00 7.78 -4.09
CA GLU A 96 -0.81 8.60 -4.21
C GLU A 96 -1.21 10.07 -4.09
N VAL A 97 -0.51 10.82 -3.25
CA VAL A 97 -0.72 12.23 -2.98
C VAL A 97 0.55 13.01 -3.26
N ALA A 98 0.42 14.24 -3.77
CA ALA A 98 1.57 15.10 -4.02
C ALA A 98 2.13 15.76 -2.73
N ASP A 99 1.33 15.82 -1.66
CA ASP A 99 1.67 16.40 -0.35
C ASP A 99 0.82 15.72 0.72
N LEU A 100 1.43 14.83 1.50
CA LEU A 100 0.78 14.02 2.51
C LEU A 100 0.25 14.86 3.67
N ASP A 101 1.01 15.86 4.11
CA ASP A 101 0.64 16.70 5.25
C ASP A 101 -0.64 17.48 4.92
N ARG A 102 -0.73 18.08 3.72
CA ARG A 102 -1.96 18.74 3.25
C ARG A 102 -3.12 17.78 3.06
N ALA A 103 -2.86 16.55 2.58
CA ALA A 103 -3.90 15.55 2.41
C ALA A 103 -4.50 15.15 3.76
N ILE A 104 -3.65 14.91 4.77
CA ILE A 104 -4.04 14.62 6.15
C ILE A 104 -4.86 15.75 6.74
N GLU A 105 -4.39 17.00 6.66
CA GLU A 105 -5.11 18.17 7.18
C GLU A 105 -6.53 18.25 6.63
N ARG A 106 -6.71 17.95 5.34
CA ARG A 106 -8.04 17.96 4.69
C ARG A 106 -8.92 16.80 5.13
N VAL A 107 -8.36 15.61 5.29
CA VAL A 107 -9.09 14.45 5.82
C VAL A 107 -9.59 14.74 7.22
N GLU A 108 -8.73 15.26 8.09
CA GLU A 108 -9.08 15.60 9.48
C GLU A 108 -10.07 16.77 9.57
N ALA A 109 -9.91 17.81 8.73
CA ALA A 109 -10.85 18.93 8.64
C ALA A 109 -12.25 18.49 8.16
N ALA A 110 -12.33 17.40 7.39
CA ALA A 110 -13.60 16.79 6.98
C ALA A 110 -14.22 15.87 8.07
N GLY A 111 -13.59 15.76 9.24
CA GLY A 111 -14.05 14.93 10.35
C GLY A 111 -13.75 13.44 10.19
N LEU A 112 -12.90 13.07 9.23
CA LEU A 112 -12.40 11.71 9.08
C LEU A 112 -11.19 11.49 9.98
N ARG A 113 -11.00 10.25 10.44
CA ARG A 113 -9.94 9.88 11.38
C ARG A 113 -8.77 9.25 10.62
N VAL A 114 -7.58 9.83 10.76
CA VAL A 114 -6.32 9.16 10.46
C VAL A 114 -5.97 8.23 11.63
N VAL A 115 -5.72 6.96 11.35
CA VAL A 115 -5.51 5.92 12.36
C VAL A 115 -4.05 5.54 12.55
N ASP A 116 -3.23 5.73 11.53
CA ASP A 116 -1.81 5.38 11.56
C ASP A 116 -1.01 6.22 10.56
N ARG A 117 0.30 6.36 10.78
CA ARG A 117 1.24 7.11 9.93
C ARG A 117 2.65 6.50 10.02
N ALA A 118 3.31 6.39 8.87
CA ALA A 118 4.70 5.97 8.79
C ALA A 118 5.51 6.93 7.90
N ASP A 119 6.80 7.07 8.23
CA ASP A 119 7.75 7.94 7.54
C ASP A 119 8.99 7.10 7.17
N GLU A 120 8.90 6.45 6.02
CA GLU A 120 9.95 5.58 5.48
C GLU A 120 10.97 6.39 4.67
N SER A 121 12.14 5.78 4.39
CA SER A 121 13.18 6.47 3.61
C SER A 121 12.69 6.88 2.22
N ASP A 122 11.94 6.00 1.57
CA ASP A 122 11.58 6.08 0.16
C ASP A 122 10.14 6.57 -0.07
N TRP A 123 9.30 6.59 0.96
CA TRP A 123 7.94 7.12 0.91
C TRP A 123 7.44 7.53 2.29
N ARG A 124 6.31 8.25 2.33
CA ARG A 124 5.54 8.51 3.55
C ARG A 124 4.13 8.01 3.37
N GLU A 125 3.46 7.67 4.47
CA GLU A 125 2.08 7.23 4.41
C GLU A 125 1.24 7.55 5.65
N ALA A 126 -0.07 7.54 5.43
CA ALA A 126 -1.07 7.64 6.49
C ALA A 126 -2.33 6.85 6.15
N PHE A 127 -2.96 6.25 7.15
CA PHE A 127 -4.16 5.43 6.95
C PHE A 127 -5.41 6.13 7.48
N VAL A 128 -6.48 6.16 6.69
CA VAL A 128 -7.79 6.71 7.06
C VAL A 128 -8.70 5.57 7.49
N SER A 129 -9.27 5.70 8.69
CA SER A 129 -10.08 4.65 9.34
C SER A 129 -11.19 4.10 8.44
N PRO A 130 -11.40 2.76 8.39
CA PRO A 130 -12.52 2.18 7.66
C PRO A 130 -13.88 2.44 8.33
N ALA A 131 -13.91 3.04 9.53
CA ALA A 131 -15.14 3.49 10.19
C ALA A 131 -15.83 4.66 9.45
N ASN A 132 -15.22 5.17 8.39
CA ASN A 132 -15.86 6.12 7.48
C ASN A 132 -17.03 5.46 6.69
N PRO A 133 -17.96 6.23 6.11
CA PRO A 133 -19.17 5.68 5.48
C PRO A 133 -18.96 4.77 4.25
N THR A 134 -17.75 4.71 3.68
CA THR A 134 -17.44 3.77 2.59
C THR A 134 -17.08 2.38 3.09
N GLY A 135 -16.71 2.23 4.37
CA GLY A 135 -16.18 0.99 4.93
C GLY A 135 -14.75 0.65 4.50
N THR A 136 -14.13 1.47 3.65
CA THR A 136 -12.80 1.21 3.07
C THR A 136 -11.70 1.85 3.92
N LEU A 137 -10.63 1.08 4.19
CA LEU A 137 -9.36 1.60 4.67
C LEU A 137 -8.64 2.26 3.49
N PHE A 138 -8.41 3.57 3.58
CA PHE A 138 -7.63 4.29 2.58
C PHE A 138 -6.22 4.54 3.09
N GLN A 139 -5.21 4.20 2.30
CA GLN A 139 -3.84 4.64 2.51
C GLN A 139 -3.60 5.89 1.66
N LEU A 140 -3.00 6.91 2.25
CA LEU A 140 -2.44 8.07 1.55
C LEU A 140 -0.94 7.85 1.47
N MET A 141 -0.36 7.91 0.29
CA MET A 141 1.05 7.61 0.07
C MET A 141 1.71 8.75 -0.70
N GLU A 142 2.88 9.21 -0.26
CA GLU A 142 3.70 10.19 -0.96
C GLU A 142 5.08 9.60 -1.22
N TYR A 143 5.46 9.46 -2.48
CA TYR A 143 6.79 8.97 -2.88
C TYR A 143 7.89 10.00 -2.59
N ARG A 144 9.09 9.52 -2.25
CA ARG A 144 10.31 10.33 -2.09
C ARG A 144 11.32 10.08 -3.21
N GLU A 145 12.24 11.03 -3.35
CA GLU A 145 13.44 10.94 -4.19
C GLU A 145 14.30 9.76 -3.70
N GLY A 146 14.16 8.61 -4.37
CA GLY A 146 14.77 7.34 -3.97
C GLY A 146 13.90 6.13 -4.24
N PHE A 147 12.56 6.26 -4.23
CA PHE A 147 11.65 5.12 -4.37
C PHE A 147 11.94 4.28 -5.63
N ALA A 148 11.97 4.94 -6.78
CA ALA A 148 12.31 4.31 -8.04
C ALA A 148 13.81 4.05 -8.18
N GLU A 149 14.67 4.94 -7.70
CA GLU A 149 16.13 4.84 -7.89
C GLU A 149 16.75 3.65 -7.17
N ASN A 150 16.16 3.26 -6.03
CA ASN A 150 16.61 2.15 -5.20
C ASN A 150 16.07 0.78 -5.65
N ARG A 151 15.32 0.71 -6.76
CA ARG A 151 14.63 -0.50 -7.24
C ARG A 151 14.91 -0.77 -8.70
N ASP A 152 15.12 -2.05 -9.06
CA ASP A 152 15.47 -2.47 -10.42
C ASP A 152 14.45 -2.03 -11.49
N THR A 153 13.17 -2.00 -11.12
CA THR A 153 12.05 -1.64 -12.00
C THR A 153 11.93 -0.13 -12.24
N GLY A 154 12.64 0.68 -11.44
CA GLY A 154 12.76 2.10 -11.66
C GLY A 154 11.41 2.82 -11.75
N ALA A 155 11.32 3.74 -12.71
CA ALA A 155 10.15 4.58 -12.90
C ALA A 155 8.87 3.80 -13.28
N GLU A 156 8.98 2.55 -13.73
CA GLU A 156 7.83 1.71 -14.05
C GLU A 156 6.99 1.33 -12.82
N LEU A 157 7.52 1.56 -11.61
CA LEU A 157 6.79 1.43 -10.36
C LEU A 157 5.71 2.50 -10.18
N PHE A 158 5.78 3.62 -10.90
CA PHE A 158 4.77 4.68 -10.82
C PHE A 158 3.61 4.44 -11.80
N VAL A 159 2.39 4.89 -11.47
CA VAL A 159 1.18 4.65 -12.31
C VAL A 159 1.35 5.28 -13.71
N SER A 160 2.09 6.37 -13.81
CA SER A 160 2.34 7.09 -15.06
C SER A 160 3.83 7.22 -15.41
N GLY A 161 4.68 6.38 -14.84
CA GLY A 161 6.13 6.44 -15.06
C GLY A 161 6.85 7.60 -14.34
N ARG A 162 6.17 8.30 -13.43
CA ARG A 162 6.72 9.39 -12.59
C ARG A 162 5.86 9.62 -11.35
N ALA A 163 6.44 10.16 -10.28
CA ALA A 163 5.70 10.53 -9.07
C ALA A 163 4.78 11.73 -9.31
N LEU A 164 3.66 11.80 -8.59
CA LEU A 164 2.62 12.81 -8.75
C LEU A 164 3.12 14.21 -8.39
N ALA A 165 4.00 14.31 -7.39
CA ALA A 165 4.64 15.57 -6.99
C ALA A 165 5.49 16.18 -8.12
N GLU A 166 6.11 15.36 -8.97
CA GLU A 166 6.93 15.82 -10.10
C GLU A 166 6.08 16.33 -11.27
N GLU A 167 4.82 15.89 -11.38
CA GLU A 167 3.92 16.32 -12.46
C GLU A 167 3.48 17.78 -12.30
N GLU A 168 3.42 18.28 -11.07
CA GLU A 168 2.96 19.64 -10.75
C GLU A 168 4.06 20.68 -10.92
N GLY A 169 5.34 20.31 -10.74
CA GLY A 169 6.47 21.20 -10.98
C GLY A 169 6.65 21.63 -12.45
N GLN A 170 5.85 21.07 -13.37
CA GLN A 170 5.92 21.31 -14.82
C GLN A 170 4.68 22.02 -15.40
N ARG A 171 3.69 22.39 -14.57
CA ARG A 171 2.46 23.09 -15.02
C ARG A 171 2.48 24.59 -14.71
#